data_AF-A0A970RAM6-F1
#
_entry.id   AF-A0A970RAM6-F1
#
_cell.length_a   1.000
_cell.length_b   1.000
_cell.length_c   1.000
_cell.angle_alpha   90.00
_cell.angle_beta   90.00
_cell.angle_gamma   90.00
#
_symmetry.space_group_name_H-M   'P 1'
#
loop_
_entity.id
_entity.type
_entity.pdbx_description
1 polymer ?
#
loop_
_entity_poly.entity_id
_entity_poly.type
_entity_poly.pdbx_seq_one_letter_code
_entity_poly.pdbx_strand_id
1 'polypeptide(L)'
;MTTTVNGLLFFITAVLLTACSDSSASYETYHNQRYDYRLEYPDFLIPQGEATNQDGQKFISKDQRIELLVYRDYKNNYLTDGDLYTVQEAYEEALQSAQGVFNKKLDANAYLIEYKTEGILHTDYAQLGGDSYFNIRFVYPEKDQDMLQGSIKHVIKSLTLEVMDTDTAEQAGNASAGRLMDMFPAFVDGFLSDVYWGKNFNTLLRSNDQVLTAYIDPAMDVRRYYAPGTVAKLASRQAGFGFTQEDDFLSKAATDGEKVFKVIAAEMNPCELEFDQDKQVYYQWLPGLPKVVINLETFASESVEVVYPDAELMAVYLPNTYANPRGFYFINTPGGWKLAFVDDSLCEA
;
A
#
# COMPACT_ATOMS: atom_id res chain seq x y z
N MET A 1 22.99 90.59 8.91
CA MET A 1 23.39 89.22 8.50
C MET A 1 24.70 88.95 9.24
N THR A 2 24.88 87.93 10.06
CA THR A 2 24.36 86.56 10.08
C THR A 2 24.22 86.08 11.53
N THR A 3 23.17 85.30 11.75
CA THR A 3 22.81 84.54 12.94
C THR A 3 23.67 83.27 13.06
N THR A 4 24.05 82.88 14.27
CA THR A 4 24.51 81.52 14.61
C THR A 4 23.42 80.80 15.40
N VAL A 5 23.08 79.59 14.96
CA VAL A 5 22.00 78.74 15.49
C VAL A 5 22.59 77.66 16.41
N ASN A 6 21.90 77.43 17.53
CA ASN A 6 22.14 76.40 18.53
C ASN A 6 22.10 74.97 17.95
N GLY A 7 23.08 74.15 18.33
CA GLY A 7 23.08 72.71 18.07
C GLY A 7 22.14 71.97 19.03
N LEU A 8 21.17 71.25 18.44
CA LEU A 8 20.28 70.33 19.13
C LEU A 8 20.88 68.92 19.01
N LEU A 9 21.22 68.30 20.15
CA LEU A 9 21.78 66.95 20.23
C LEU A 9 20.62 65.94 20.17
N PHE A 10 20.53 65.17 19.09
CA PHE A 10 19.58 64.07 18.94
C PHE A 10 20.17 62.79 19.57
N PHE A 11 19.54 62.27 20.62
CA PHE A 11 19.77 60.91 21.11
C PHE A 11 19.04 59.93 20.17
N ILE A 12 19.80 59.14 19.41
CA ILE A 12 19.27 58.02 18.63
C ILE A 12 19.22 56.81 19.55
N THR A 13 18.02 56.44 19.98
CA THR A 13 17.74 55.16 20.64
C THR A 13 17.85 54.05 19.60
N ALA A 14 18.95 53.29 19.66
CA ALA A 14 19.13 52.10 18.84
C ALA A 14 18.14 51.01 19.31
N VAL A 15 17.05 50.84 18.57
CA VAL A 15 16.20 49.65 18.67
C VAL A 15 17.01 48.49 18.10
N LEU A 16 17.56 47.64 18.97
CA LEU A 16 18.07 46.33 18.56
C LEU A 16 16.88 45.51 18.08
N LEU A 17 16.69 45.46 16.76
CA LEU A 17 15.98 44.38 16.10
C LEU A 17 16.79 43.10 16.37
N THR A 18 16.41 42.36 17.40
CA THR A 18 16.75 40.94 17.51
C THR A 18 16.20 40.29 16.25
N ALA A 19 17.07 40.03 15.28
CA ALA A 19 16.77 39.11 14.22
C ALA A 19 16.36 37.79 14.90
N CYS A 20 15.11 37.38 14.74
CA CYS A 20 14.74 35.99 14.95
C CYS A 20 15.71 35.21 14.06
N SER A 21 16.66 34.53 14.70
CA SER A 21 17.44 33.51 14.05
C SER A 21 16.44 32.48 13.54
N ASP A 22 16.17 32.52 12.23
CA ASP A 22 15.67 31.36 11.49
C ASP A 22 16.67 30.25 11.75
N SER A 23 16.45 29.48 12.81
CA SER A 23 17.09 28.18 12.93
C SER A 23 16.52 27.36 11.79
N SER A 24 17.26 27.27 10.68
CA SER A 24 16.95 26.30 9.65
C SER A 24 17.04 24.93 10.31
N ALA A 25 15.89 24.38 10.73
CA ALA A 25 15.82 23.01 11.20
C ALA A 25 16.42 22.12 10.10
N SER A 26 17.26 21.17 10.49
CA SER A 26 17.67 20.13 9.54
C SER A 26 16.55 19.11 9.46
N TYR A 27 16.42 18.44 8.32
CA TYR A 27 15.35 17.49 8.07
C TYR A 27 15.92 16.13 7.71
N GLU A 28 15.23 15.09 8.18
CA GLU A 28 15.44 13.71 7.77
C GLU A 28 14.22 13.22 7.00
N THR A 29 14.37 12.14 6.23
CA THR A 29 13.29 11.58 5.42
C THR A 29 12.73 10.32 6.08
N TYR A 30 11.43 10.32 6.28
CA TYR A 30 10.67 9.12 6.59
C TYR A 30 10.08 8.55 5.30
N HIS A 31 10.24 7.25 5.10
CA HIS A 31 9.62 6.51 4.01
C HIS A 31 8.90 5.32 4.61
N ASN A 32 7.57 5.32 4.46
CA ASN A 32 6.80 4.14 4.76
C ASN A 32 6.88 3.19 3.57
N GLN A 33 7.55 2.06 3.73
CA GLN A 33 7.80 1.13 2.63
C GLN A 33 6.52 0.45 2.13
N ARG A 34 5.57 0.19 3.04
CA ARG A 34 4.34 -0.55 2.73
C ARG A 34 3.37 0.23 1.84
N TYR A 35 3.18 1.50 2.14
CA TYR A 35 2.23 2.38 1.44
C TYR A 35 2.91 3.43 0.56
N ASP A 36 4.23 3.31 0.41
CA ASP A 36 5.10 4.07 -0.50
C ASP A 36 4.87 5.60 -0.50
N TYR A 37 4.64 6.14 0.70
CA TYR A 37 4.62 7.58 0.92
C TYR A 37 5.85 8.00 1.70
N ARG A 38 6.35 9.19 1.40
CA ARG A 38 7.49 9.77 2.09
C ARG A 38 7.23 11.22 2.46
N LEU A 39 7.89 11.66 3.51
CA LEU A 39 7.97 13.07 3.86
C LEU A 39 9.26 13.37 4.61
N GLU A 40 9.58 14.65 4.69
CA GLU A 40 10.66 15.16 5.51
C GLU A 40 10.13 15.58 6.88
N TYR A 41 10.86 15.24 7.95
CA TYR A 41 10.56 15.63 9.33
C TYR A 41 11.76 16.32 9.98
N PRO A 42 11.54 17.29 10.89
CA PRO A 42 12.65 17.95 11.59
C PRO A 42 13.46 16.98 12.44
N ASP A 43 14.79 17.09 12.38
CA ASP A 43 15.75 16.21 13.08
C ASP A 43 15.65 16.22 14.61
N PHE A 44 15.02 17.26 15.20
CA PHE A 44 14.75 17.32 16.63
C PHE A 44 13.59 16.39 17.07
N LEU A 45 12.83 15.83 16.13
CA LEU A 45 11.78 14.85 16.38
C LEU A 45 12.35 13.43 16.22
N ILE A 46 12.28 12.65 17.29
CA ILE A 46 12.87 11.32 17.37
C ILE A 46 11.81 10.30 16.89
N PRO A 47 12.09 9.48 15.86
CA PRO A 47 11.18 8.44 15.41
C PRO A 47 10.95 7.39 16.51
N GLN A 48 9.71 6.94 16.70
CA GLN A 48 9.31 5.96 17.71
C GLN A 48 9.19 4.53 17.15
N GLY A 49 9.50 4.34 15.87
CA GLY A 49 9.24 3.11 15.12
C GLY A 49 7.85 3.10 14.49
N GLU A 50 7.70 2.33 13.41
CA GLU A 50 6.42 2.16 12.73
C GLU A 50 5.42 1.37 13.58
N ALA A 51 4.14 1.67 13.38
CA ALA A 51 3.05 0.90 13.97
C ALA A 51 3.08 -0.57 13.49
N THR A 52 2.49 -1.48 14.26
CA THR A 52 2.47 -2.92 13.91
C THR A 52 1.77 -3.21 12.59
N ASN A 53 0.75 -2.42 12.25
CA ASN A 53 0.07 -2.47 10.96
C ASN A 53 0.80 -1.69 9.86
N GLN A 54 1.96 -1.09 10.15
CA GLN A 54 2.84 -0.38 9.21
C GLN A 54 2.13 0.77 8.47
N ASP A 55 1.05 1.30 9.04
CA ASP A 55 0.32 2.41 8.43
C ASP A 55 1.04 3.74 8.61
N GLY A 56 1.98 3.82 9.55
CA GLY A 56 2.58 5.08 9.91
C GLY A 56 3.56 5.02 11.07
N GLN A 57 4.02 6.21 11.43
CA GLN A 57 5.03 6.43 12.45
C GLN A 57 4.72 7.67 13.29
N LYS A 58 5.06 7.57 14.57
CA LYS A 58 5.06 8.70 15.51
C LYS A 58 6.49 9.21 15.71
N PHE A 59 6.64 10.53 15.80
CA PHE A 59 7.89 11.20 16.14
C PHE A 59 7.64 12.13 17.33
N ILE A 60 8.59 12.20 18.26
CA ILE A 60 8.42 12.93 19.52
C ILE A 60 9.67 13.76 19.78
N SER A 61 9.51 15.02 20.19
CA SER A 61 10.64 15.85 20.61
C SER A 61 11.32 15.28 21.86
N LYS A 62 12.60 15.60 22.05
CA LYS A 62 13.37 15.14 23.23
C LYS A 62 12.70 15.45 24.58
N ASP A 63 11.98 16.57 24.67
CA ASP A 63 11.25 16.99 25.86
C ASP A 63 9.80 16.49 25.93
N GLN A 64 9.37 15.67 24.95
CA GLN A 64 8.06 15.02 24.85
C GLN A 64 6.87 15.99 24.73
N ARG A 65 7.10 17.23 24.31
CA ARG A 65 6.04 18.23 24.19
C ARG A 65 5.52 18.39 22.77
N ILE A 66 6.32 18.03 21.76
CA ILE A 66 5.94 18.14 20.35
C ILE A 66 5.82 16.72 19.80
N GLU A 67 4.69 16.44 19.18
CA GLU A 67 4.43 15.18 18.50
C GLU A 67 4.11 15.43 17.03
N LEU A 68 4.65 14.57 16.17
CA LEU A 68 4.25 14.42 14.78
C LEU A 68 3.77 12.97 14.60
N LEU A 69 2.56 12.80 14.09
CA LEU A 69 2.02 11.52 13.69
C LEU A 69 1.76 11.55 12.18
N VAL A 70 2.26 10.54 11.47
CA VAL A 70 2.12 10.42 10.02
C VAL A 70 1.63 9.03 9.70
N TYR A 71 0.48 8.90 9.03
CA TYR A 71 -0.12 7.60 8.78
C TYR A 71 -1.10 7.59 7.61
N ARG A 72 -1.23 6.43 6.98
CA ARG A 72 -2.25 6.10 6.00
C ARG A 72 -3.52 5.61 6.69
N ASP A 73 -4.67 6.07 6.22
CA ASP A 73 -6.00 5.71 6.72
C ASP A 73 -6.92 5.33 5.56
N TYR A 74 -7.73 4.28 5.74
CA TYR A 74 -8.82 3.95 4.82
C TYR A 74 -10.13 4.42 5.44
N LYS A 75 -10.62 5.57 4.97
CA LYS A 75 -11.88 6.13 5.47
C LYS A 75 -13.01 5.64 4.59
N ASN A 76 -13.80 4.70 5.07
CA ASN A 76 -14.94 4.18 4.35
C ASN A 76 -16.25 4.33 5.13
N ASN A 77 -17.34 4.35 4.37
CA ASN A 77 -18.68 4.36 4.89
C ASN A 77 -19.18 2.93 5.08
N TYR A 78 -19.05 2.43 6.30
CA TYR A 78 -19.58 1.12 6.69
C TYR A 78 -21.11 1.01 6.57
N LEU A 79 -21.83 2.12 6.36
CA LEU A 79 -23.28 2.16 6.18
C LEU A 79 -23.70 2.20 4.70
N THR A 80 -22.77 2.42 3.77
CA THR A 80 -23.03 2.44 2.32
C THR A 80 -22.01 1.57 1.60
N ASP A 81 -22.17 0.24 1.69
CA ASP A 81 -21.38 -0.79 0.98
C ASP A 81 -19.84 -0.65 1.06
N GLY A 82 -19.31 0.12 2.01
CA GLY A 82 -17.87 0.36 2.16
C GLY A 82 -17.30 1.43 1.23
N ASP A 83 -18.15 2.32 0.67
CA ASP A 83 -17.71 3.42 -0.19
C ASP A 83 -16.65 4.30 0.50
N LEU A 84 -15.61 4.67 -0.25
CA LEU A 84 -14.59 5.58 0.25
C LEU A 84 -15.19 6.95 0.54
N TYR A 85 -14.86 7.53 1.70
CA TYR A 85 -15.21 8.91 2.01
C TYR A 85 -14.61 9.84 0.95
N THR A 86 -15.43 10.70 0.40
CA THR A 86 -14.96 11.88 -0.33
C THR A 86 -14.18 12.80 0.61
N VAL A 87 -13.33 13.67 0.06
CA VAL A 87 -12.53 14.62 0.85
C VAL A 87 -13.44 15.53 1.68
N GLN A 88 -14.62 15.86 1.15
CA GLN A 88 -15.64 16.62 1.86
C GLN A 88 -16.15 15.87 3.10
N GLU A 89 -16.51 14.60 2.96
CA GLU A 89 -17.03 13.79 4.07
C GLU A 89 -15.97 13.59 5.16
N ALA A 90 -14.74 13.25 4.78
CA ALA A 90 -13.63 13.11 5.71
C ALA A 90 -13.32 14.43 6.45
N TYR A 91 -13.40 15.56 5.75
CA TYR A 91 -13.23 16.89 6.34
C TYR A 91 -14.37 17.23 7.32
N GLU A 92 -15.61 16.92 6.98
CA GLU A 92 -16.77 17.14 7.86
C GLU A 92 -16.71 16.28 9.12
N GLU A 93 -16.34 15.00 8.99
CA GLU A 93 -16.11 14.09 10.12
C GLU A 93 -15.02 14.64 11.07
N ALA A 94 -13.89 15.09 10.50
CA ALA A 94 -12.79 15.67 11.27
C ALA A 94 -13.22 16.95 12.00
N LEU A 95 -14.02 17.81 11.36
CA LEU A 95 -14.57 19.03 11.98
C LEU A 95 -15.53 18.72 13.13
N GLN A 96 -16.35 17.66 13.04
CA GLN A 96 -17.25 17.26 14.13
C GLN A 96 -16.50 16.81 15.37
N SER A 97 -15.32 16.23 15.17
CA SER A 97 -14.45 15.72 16.24
C SER A 97 -13.55 16.79 16.86
N ALA A 98 -13.33 17.92 16.18
CA ALA A 98 -12.43 18.97 16.61
C ALA A 98 -13.15 20.11 17.37
N GLN A 99 -12.73 20.36 18.61
CA GLN A 99 -13.19 21.52 19.39
C GLN A 99 -12.17 22.67 19.32
N GLY A 100 -12.66 23.91 19.22
CA GLY A 100 -11.78 25.09 19.20
C GLY A 100 -11.05 25.30 17.87
N VAL A 101 -11.68 24.92 16.75
CA VAL A 101 -11.16 25.16 15.39
C VAL A 101 -11.02 26.67 15.13
N PHE A 102 -9.82 27.11 14.73
CA PHE A 102 -9.54 28.51 14.41
C PHE A 102 -9.02 28.72 12.99
N ASN A 103 -8.55 27.65 12.32
CA ASN A 103 -8.21 27.68 10.90
C ASN A 103 -8.67 26.38 10.23
N LYS A 104 -9.12 26.48 8.99
CA LYS A 104 -9.55 25.34 8.19
C LYS A 104 -9.45 25.64 6.71
N LYS A 105 -9.01 24.65 5.93
CA LYS A 105 -8.89 24.72 4.49
C LYS A 105 -9.34 23.39 3.89
N LEU A 106 -10.08 23.48 2.81
CA LEU A 106 -10.48 22.34 2.01
C LEU A 106 -10.07 22.64 0.56
N ASP A 107 -9.33 21.71 -0.03
CA ASP A 107 -8.93 21.68 -1.42
C ASP A 107 -9.54 20.46 -2.11
N ALA A 108 -9.31 20.28 -3.42
CA ALA A 108 -9.93 19.20 -4.20
C ALA A 108 -9.57 17.79 -3.71
N ASN A 109 -8.33 17.60 -3.23
CA ASN A 109 -7.79 16.30 -2.81
C ASN A 109 -7.23 16.34 -1.38
N ALA A 110 -7.41 17.41 -0.62
CA ALA A 110 -6.81 17.54 0.70
C ALA A 110 -7.60 18.49 1.60
N TYR A 111 -7.40 18.37 2.91
CA TYR A 111 -7.87 19.36 3.87
C TYR A 111 -6.83 19.61 4.97
N LEU A 112 -6.97 20.76 5.63
CA LEU A 112 -6.20 21.16 6.79
C LEU A 112 -7.16 21.73 7.84
N ILE A 113 -7.02 21.31 9.10
CA ILE A 113 -7.79 21.81 10.24
C ILE A 113 -6.79 22.13 11.35
N GLU A 114 -6.85 23.35 11.86
CA GLU A 114 -6.11 23.75 13.06
C GLU A 114 -7.07 24.11 14.18
N TYR A 115 -6.84 23.53 15.34
CA TYR A 115 -7.69 23.67 16.50
C TYR A 115 -6.88 23.70 17.78
N LYS A 116 -7.52 24.21 18.84
CA LYS A 116 -6.91 24.36 20.16
C LYS A 116 -7.77 23.72 21.22
N THR A 117 -7.17 22.86 22.03
CA THR A 117 -7.81 22.25 23.20
C THR A 117 -6.86 22.39 24.38
N GLU A 118 -7.32 23.02 25.47
CA GLU A 118 -6.57 23.15 26.73
C GLU A 118 -5.14 23.74 26.60
N GLY A 119 -4.91 24.65 25.65
CA GLY A 119 -3.59 25.27 25.42
C GLY A 119 -2.64 24.45 24.54
N ILE A 120 -3.09 23.30 24.05
CA ILE A 120 -2.41 22.48 23.04
C ILE A 120 -3.01 22.80 21.67
N LEU A 121 -2.12 23.07 20.71
CA LEU A 121 -2.46 23.25 19.31
C LEU A 121 -2.34 21.92 18.58
N HIS A 122 -3.28 21.73 17.68
CA HIS A 122 -3.32 20.61 16.75
C HIS A 122 -3.36 21.16 15.33
N THR A 123 -2.53 20.59 14.46
CA THR A 123 -2.62 20.82 13.01
C THR A 123 -2.81 19.46 12.35
N ASP A 124 -4.03 19.23 11.86
CA ASP A 124 -4.41 18.01 11.14
C ASP A 124 -4.45 18.32 9.64
N TYR A 125 -3.64 17.61 8.87
CA TYR A 125 -3.65 17.65 7.41
C TYR A 125 -3.93 16.25 6.88
N ALA A 126 -4.80 16.13 5.89
CA ALA A 126 -5.02 14.88 5.19
C ALA A 126 -5.06 15.12 3.68
N GLN A 127 -4.38 14.26 2.92
CA GLN A 127 -4.42 14.25 1.46
C GLN A 127 -4.94 12.90 0.97
N LEU A 128 -5.94 12.92 0.11
CA LEU A 128 -6.43 11.77 -0.62
C LEU A 128 -5.43 11.44 -1.75
N GLY A 129 -4.95 10.19 -1.76
CA GLY A 129 -4.18 9.61 -2.85
C GLY A 129 -4.72 8.21 -3.16
N GLY A 130 -5.18 8.00 -4.40
CA GLY A 130 -5.93 6.80 -4.79
C GLY A 130 -7.14 6.59 -3.87
N ASP A 131 -7.16 5.47 -3.16
CA ASP A 131 -8.24 5.08 -2.26
C ASP A 131 -7.95 5.34 -0.76
N SER A 132 -6.95 6.17 -0.46
CA SER A 132 -6.38 6.26 0.88
C SER A 132 -6.12 7.71 1.31
N TYR A 133 -6.32 7.99 2.58
CA TYR A 133 -5.97 9.27 3.20
C TYR A 133 -4.59 9.18 3.85
N PHE A 134 -3.69 10.09 3.48
CA PHE A 134 -2.38 10.24 4.11
C PHE A 134 -2.44 11.43 5.05
N ASN A 135 -2.32 11.13 6.34
CA ASN A 135 -2.56 12.07 7.43
C ASN A 135 -1.23 12.52 8.04
N ILE A 136 -1.15 13.81 8.33
CA ILE A 136 -0.08 14.45 9.09
C ILE A 136 -0.76 15.19 10.24
N ARG A 137 -0.42 14.81 11.49
CA ARG A 137 -0.92 15.48 12.69
C ARG A 137 0.25 15.99 13.52
N PHE A 138 0.29 17.30 13.72
CA PHE A 138 1.17 17.92 14.72
C PHE A 138 0.39 18.23 16.00
N VAL A 139 0.98 17.93 17.15
CA VAL A 139 0.46 18.28 18.47
C VAL A 139 1.55 18.99 19.25
N TYR A 140 1.30 20.23 19.70
CA TYR A 140 2.33 21.05 20.35
C TYR A 140 1.72 22.16 21.23
N PRO A 141 2.43 22.63 22.27
CA PRO A 141 1.99 23.76 23.07
C PRO A 141 1.97 25.06 22.26
N GLU A 142 1.02 25.94 22.56
CA GLU A 142 0.88 27.24 21.87
C GLU A 142 2.17 28.08 21.83
N LYS A 143 3.00 28.01 22.88
CA LYS A 143 4.28 28.74 22.93
C LYS A 143 5.32 28.30 21.88
N ASP A 144 5.16 27.12 21.28
CA ASP A 144 6.07 26.58 20.28
C ASP A 144 5.56 26.85 18.83
N GLN A 145 4.44 27.57 18.67
CA GLN A 145 3.80 27.84 17.37
C GLN A 145 4.71 28.56 16.37
N ASP A 146 5.37 29.64 16.79
CA ASP A 146 6.24 30.44 15.91
C ASP A 146 7.42 29.60 15.37
N MET A 147 7.95 28.71 16.20
CA MET A 147 9.03 27.77 15.82
C MET A 147 8.53 26.72 14.83
N LEU A 148 7.33 26.17 15.06
CA LEU A 148 6.82 25.04 14.29
C LEU A 148 6.14 25.45 12.99
N GLN A 149 5.69 26.69 12.83
CA GLN A 149 4.96 27.11 11.64
C GLN A 149 5.73 26.84 10.34
N GLY A 150 7.05 27.06 10.34
CA GLY A 150 7.92 26.72 9.21
C GLY A 150 8.03 25.21 8.98
N SER A 151 8.25 24.46 10.05
CA SER A 151 8.38 22.99 10.02
C SER A 151 7.11 22.31 9.52
N ILE A 152 5.94 22.71 10.00
CA ILE A 152 4.64 22.16 9.59
C ILE A 152 4.42 22.36 8.09
N LYS A 153 4.66 23.58 7.59
CA LYS A 153 4.54 23.89 6.16
C LYS A 153 5.51 23.07 5.32
N HIS A 154 6.75 22.89 5.80
CA HIS A 154 7.77 22.10 5.13
C HIS A 154 7.39 20.62 5.06
N VAL A 155 7.00 20.03 6.19
CA VAL A 155 6.57 18.62 6.29
C VAL A 155 5.39 18.36 5.35
N ILE A 156 4.33 19.17 5.40
CA ILE A 156 3.18 19.04 4.51
C ILE A 156 3.58 19.14 3.04
N LYS A 157 4.44 20.12 2.69
CA LYS A 157 4.90 20.31 1.30
C LYS A 157 5.80 19.18 0.81
N SER A 158 6.56 18.56 1.71
CA SER A 158 7.47 17.45 1.40
C SER A 158 6.75 16.12 1.21
N LEU A 159 5.47 16.03 1.63
CA LEU A 159 4.66 14.84 1.44
C LEU A 159 4.64 14.50 -0.05
N THR A 160 5.31 13.40 -0.38
CA THR A 160 5.28 12.83 -1.71
C THR A 160 4.48 11.55 -1.61
N LEU A 161 3.34 11.57 -2.28
CA LEU A 161 2.61 10.38 -2.65
C LEU A 161 3.14 10.02 -4.03
N GLU A 162 3.83 8.89 -4.19
CA GLU A 162 4.16 8.46 -5.55
C GLU A 162 2.85 8.14 -6.27
N VAL A 163 2.58 8.89 -7.35
CA VAL A 163 1.25 9.03 -7.96
C VAL A 163 0.76 7.70 -8.54
N MET A 164 -0.40 7.25 -8.05
CA MET A 164 -1.36 6.40 -8.77
C MET A 164 -2.06 7.29 -9.82
N ASP A 165 -1.59 7.32 -11.08
CA ASP A 165 -2.16 8.21 -12.11
C ASP A 165 -3.15 7.44 -13.01
N THR A 166 -4.43 7.75 -12.83
CA THR A 166 -5.52 7.46 -13.75
C THR A 166 -5.51 8.51 -14.86
N ASP A 167 -5.45 8.05 -16.11
CA ASP A 167 -5.53 8.82 -17.37
C ASP A 167 -4.28 9.56 -17.85
N THR A 168 -3.47 8.90 -18.68
CA THR A 168 -3.19 9.42 -20.03
C THR A 168 -2.79 8.29 -20.97
N ALA A 169 -3.59 8.14 -22.02
CA ALA A 169 -3.22 7.35 -23.18
C ALA A 169 -2.07 8.02 -23.96
N GLU A 170 -1.26 7.15 -24.56
CA GLU A 170 -0.31 7.36 -25.67
C GLU A 170 1.17 7.62 -25.37
N GLN A 171 1.90 6.53 -25.63
CA GLN A 171 3.14 6.41 -26.39
C GLN A 171 4.48 6.80 -25.75
N ALA A 172 5.18 5.70 -25.43
CA ALA A 172 6.58 5.43 -25.73
C ALA A 172 7.66 6.18 -24.93
N GLY A 173 8.37 5.39 -24.12
CA GLY A 173 9.78 5.62 -23.86
C GLY A 173 10.16 5.65 -22.39
N ASN A 174 10.87 4.59 -21.98
CA ASN A 174 11.83 4.55 -20.89
C ASN A 174 11.32 4.78 -19.45
N ALA A 175 11.20 3.64 -18.76
CA ALA A 175 11.70 3.36 -17.41
C ALA A 175 11.84 4.54 -16.44
N SER A 176 10.91 4.66 -15.50
CA SER A 176 11.13 4.45 -14.06
C SER A 176 9.90 4.92 -13.26
N ALA A 177 9.67 4.29 -12.11
CA ALA A 177 8.92 4.82 -10.96
C ALA A 177 7.38 4.95 -11.06
N GLY A 178 6.65 3.91 -10.61
CA GLY A 178 5.21 4.05 -10.28
C GLY A 178 4.46 2.72 -10.32
N ARG A 179 4.63 1.82 -9.33
CA ARG A 179 4.35 0.38 -9.57
C ARG A 179 4.24 -0.56 -8.35
N LEU A 180 3.43 -0.33 -7.29
CA LEU A 180 3.18 -1.44 -6.33
C LEU A 180 1.71 -1.74 -6.00
N MET A 181 0.85 -0.78 -5.66
CA MET A 181 -0.55 -1.09 -5.30
C MET A 181 -1.51 -1.21 -6.51
N ASP A 182 -1.38 -0.38 -7.55
CA ASP A 182 -2.09 -0.57 -8.84
C ASP A 182 -1.46 -1.66 -9.72
N MET A 183 -0.25 -2.05 -9.37
CA MET A 183 0.56 -2.91 -10.21
C MET A 183 0.16 -4.37 -10.07
N PHE A 184 -0.27 -4.80 -8.89
CA PHE A 184 -0.64 -6.19 -8.69
C PHE A 184 -1.98 -6.53 -9.38
N PRO A 185 -3.09 -5.80 -9.20
CA PRO A 185 -4.31 -6.06 -9.96
C PRO A 185 -4.10 -5.94 -11.48
N ALA A 186 -3.35 -4.95 -11.96
CA ALA A 186 -3.03 -4.82 -13.38
C ALA A 186 -2.12 -5.95 -13.90
N PHE A 187 -1.15 -6.38 -13.09
CA PHE A 187 -0.32 -7.55 -13.38
C PHE A 187 -1.17 -8.83 -13.43
N VAL A 188 -2.09 -9.00 -12.48
CA VAL A 188 -3.00 -10.16 -12.45
C VAL A 188 -3.96 -10.11 -13.62
N ASP A 189 -4.51 -8.95 -13.99
CA ASP A 189 -5.36 -8.82 -15.17
C ASP A 189 -4.60 -9.19 -16.46
N GLY A 190 -3.38 -8.67 -16.63
CA GLY A 190 -2.48 -9.05 -17.73
C GLY A 190 -2.18 -10.54 -17.75
N PHE A 191 -1.78 -11.10 -16.60
CA PHE A 191 -1.55 -12.54 -16.42
C PHE A 191 -2.78 -13.36 -16.83
N LEU A 192 -3.95 -13.06 -16.25
CA LEU A 192 -5.16 -13.81 -16.51
C LEU A 192 -5.62 -13.67 -17.97
N SER A 193 -5.48 -12.48 -18.58
CA SER A 193 -5.76 -12.26 -19.99
C SER A 193 -4.87 -13.11 -20.90
N ASP A 194 -3.57 -13.18 -20.60
CA ASP A 194 -2.60 -13.89 -21.41
C ASP A 194 -2.69 -15.42 -21.26
N VAL A 195 -2.98 -15.90 -20.05
CA VAL A 195 -2.76 -17.32 -19.70
C VAL A 195 -3.98 -18.06 -19.19
N TYR A 196 -5.07 -17.37 -18.84
CA TYR A 196 -6.23 -17.99 -18.18
C TYR A 196 -7.52 -17.85 -18.99
N TRP A 197 -7.97 -16.62 -19.24
CA TRP A 197 -9.23 -16.36 -19.91
C TRP A 197 -9.17 -16.76 -21.40
N GLY A 198 -10.10 -17.62 -21.83
CA GLY A 198 -10.09 -18.18 -23.19
C GLY A 198 -8.88 -19.08 -23.48
N LYS A 199 -8.07 -19.41 -22.46
CA LYS A 199 -6.89 -20.27 -22.53
C LYS A 199 -7.09 -21.48 -21.61
N ASN A 200 -6.31 -22.54 -21.87
CA ASN A 200 -6.18 -23.63 -20.91
C ASN A 200 -4.80 -23.51 -20.26
N PHE A 201 -4.78 -23.01 -19.02
CA PHE A 201 -3.55 -22.75 -18.29
C PHE A 201 -2.68 -24.02 -18.12
N ASN A 202 -3.30 -25.19 -17.88
CA ASN A 202 -2.60 -26.47 -17.72
C ASN A 202 -1.83 -26.85 -19.00
N THR A 203 -2.42 -26.63 -20.16
CA THR A 203 -1.78 -26.85 -21.46
C THR A 203 -0.57 -25.94 -21.61
N LEU A 204 -0.71 -24.64 -21.33
CA LEU A 204 0.41 -23.69 -21.40
C LEU A 204 1.56 -24.10 -20.45
N LEU A 205 1.21 -24.51 -19.24
CA LEU A 205 2.16 -24.96 -18.22
C LEU A 205 2.92 -26.21 -18.68
N ARG A 206 2.18 -27.22 -19.15
CA ARG A 206 2.73 -28.51 -19.63
C ARG A 206 3.61 -28.34 -20.87
N SER A 207 3.21 -27.51 -21.82
CA SER A 207 3.98 -27.26 -23.04
C SER A 207 5.13 -26.28 -22.85
N ASN A 208 5.27 -25.69 -21.66
CA ASN A 208 6.21 -24.60 -21.39
C ASN A 208 6.06 -23.47 -22.41
N ASP A 209 4.82 -23.03 -22.62
CA ASP A 209 4.50 -22.01 -23.62
C ASP A 209 5.27 -20.71 -23.35
N GLN A 210 5.76 -20.08 -24.42
CA GLN A 210 6.59 -18.89 -24.33
C GLN A 210 5.88 -17.72 -23.63
N VAL A 211 4.54 -17.67 -23.67
CA VAL A 211 3.76 -16.64 -22.96
C VAL A 211 4.07 -16.61 -21.46
N LEU A 212 4.40 -17.76 -20.86
CA LEU A 212 4.70 -17.87 -19.43
C LEU A 212 6.04 -17.23 -19.03
N THR A 213 6.94 -16.96 -19.98
CA THR A 213 8.26 -16.38 -19.69
C THR A 213 8.18 -14.97 -19.09
N ALA A 214 7.09 -14.23 -19.36
CA ALA A 214 6.84 -12.93 -18.73
C ALA A 214 6.48 -13.07 -17.23
N TYR A 215 5.92 -14.22 -16.84
CA TYR A 215 5.29 -14.43 -15.54
C TYR A 215 6.07 -15.36 -14.62
N ILE A 216 7.05 -16.11 -15.11
CA ILE A 216 7.83 -17.06 -14.32
C ILE A 216 9.29 -16.58 -14.20
N ASP A 217 9.83 -16.60 -12.98
CA ASP A 217 11.26 -16.40 -12.76
C ASP A 217 12.01 -17.72 -13.05
N PRO A 218 12.99 -17.75 -13.97
CA PRO A 218 13.76 -18.96 -14.26
C PRO A 218 14.55 -19.50 -13.06
N ALA A 219 14.88 -18.67 -12.06
CA ALA A 219 15.58 -19.11 -10.85
C ALA A 219 14.69 -19.93 -9.90
N MET A 220 13.37 -19.72 -9.97
CA MET A 220 12.39 -20.37 -9.10
C MET A 220 11.57 -21.45 -9.84
N ASP A 221 11.37 -21.27 -11.15
CA ASP A 221 10.34 -21.96 -11.94
C ASP A 221 8.97 -21.84 -11.24
N VAL A 222 8.02 -22.67 -11.64
CA VAL A 222 6.71 -22.80 -10.99
C VAL A 222 6.55 -24.20 -10.41
N ARG A 223 5.81 -24.31 -9.30
CA ARG A 223 5.41 -25.60 -8.71
C ARG A 223 3.89 -25.65 -8.55
N ARG A 224 3.32 -26.84 -8.50
CA ARG A 224 1.86 -27.04 -8.41
C ARG A 224 1.53 -27.82 -7.15
N TYR A 225 0.64 -27.27 -6.32
CA TYR A 225 -0.09 -28.05 -5.32
C TYR A 225 -1.19 -28.81 -6.06
N TYR A 226 -1.02 -30.11 -6.13
CA TYR A 226 -1.92 -31.00 -6.84
C TYR A 226 -2.29 -32.17 -5.93
N ALA A 227 -3.58 -32.50 -5.87
CA ALA A 227 -4.12 -33.56 -5.05
C ALA A 227 -4.54 -34.75 -5.95
N PRO A 228 -3.70 -35.79 -6.11
CA PRO A 228 -4.08 -37.04 -6.78
C PRO A 228 -5.06 -37.91 -5.96
N GLY A 229 -5.58 -37.37 -4.85
CA GLY A 229 -6.33 -38.05 -3.79
C GLY A 229 -6.49 -37.11 -2.60
N THR A 230 -6.68 -37.62 -1.39
CA THR A 230 -7.02 -36.82 -0.18
C THR A 230 -5.94 -35.83 0.30
N VAL A 231 -4.72 -35.89 -0.24
CA VAL A 231 -3.62 -35.04 0.24
C VAL A 231 -2.89 -34.39 -0.92
N ALA A 232 -2.83 -33.06 -0.88
CA ALA A 232 -2.06 -32.24 -1.80
C ALA A 232 -0.56 -32.54 -1.72
N LYS A 233 0.07 -32.64 -2.89
CA LYS A 233 1.51 -32.79 -3.07
C LYS A 233 2.04 -31.66 -3.93
N LEU A 234 3.29 -31.29 -3.66
CA LEU A 234 3.98 -30.29 -4.47
C LEU A 234 4.70 -30.98 -5.63
N ALA A 235 4.36 -30.61 -6.86
CA ALA A 235 4.99 -31.14 -8.07
C ALA A 235 5.69 -30.03 -8.86
N SER A 236 6.91 -30.31 -9.33
CA SER A 236 7.68 -29.42 -10.19
C SER A 236 7.49 -29.76 -11.67
N ARG A 237 8.04 -28.92 -12.55
CA ARG A 237 8.11 -29.21 -14.00
C ARG A 237 8.79 -30.54 -14.32
N GLN A 238 9.86 -30.88 -13.59
CA GLN A 238 10.57 -32.15 -13.76
C GLN A 238 9.68 -33.36 -13.44
N ALA A 239 8.74 -33.19 -12.50
CA ALA A 239 7.72 -34.18 -12.16
C ALA A 239 6.45 -34.05 -13.03
N GLY A 240 6.50 -33.29 -14.13
CA GLY A 240 5.35 -33.05 -15.01
C GLY A 240 4.18 -32.33 -14.32
N PHE A 241 4.43 -31.58 -13.25
CA PHE A 241 3.42 -30.93 -12.41
C PHE A 241 2.37 -31.88 -11.83
N GLY A 242 2.67 -33.19 -11.75
CA GLY A 242 1.72 -34.20 -11.30
C GLY A 242 0.58 -34.46 -12.28
N PHE A 243 0.66 -33.96 -13.51
CA PHE A 243 -0.37 -34.19 -14.51
C PHE A 243 -0.49 -35.67 -14.88
N THR A 244 -1.73 -36.13 -15.06
CA THR A 244 -2.10 -37.44 -15.59
C THR A 244 -2.77 -37.28 -16.97
N GLN A 245 -3.19 -38.39 -17.58
CA GLN A 245 -3.86 -38.34 -18.90
C GLN A 245 -5.29 -37.81 -18.80
N GLU A 246 -5.86 -37.86 -17.60
CA GLU A 246 -7.22 -37.46 -17.26
C GLU A 246 -7.35 -35.98 -16.91
N ASP A 247 -6.22 -35.29 -16.68
CA ASP A 247 -6.22 -33.85 -16.43
C ASP A 247 -6.80 -33.07 -17.61
N ASP A 248 -7.49 -31.97 -17.28
CA ASP A 248 -8.13 -31.14 -18.28
C ASP A 248 -7.13 -30.21 -18.99
N PHE A 249 -6.93 -30.50 -20.26
CA PHE A 249 -6.09 -29.72 -21.19
C PHE A 249 -6.89 -28.98 -22.27
N LEU A 250 -8.22 -29.09 -22.25
CA LEU A 250 -9.09 -28.61 -23.32
C LEU A 250 -10.00 -27.47 -22.87
N SER A 251 -10.53 -27.52 -21.65
CA SER A 251 -11.48 -26.50 -21.19
C SER A 251 -10.78 -25.16 -21.02
N LYS A 252 -11.53 -24.10 -21.32
CA LYS A 252 -11.06 -22.73 -21.27
C LYS A 252 -12.02 -21.96 -20.37
N ALA A 253 -11.47 -21.29 -19.36
CA ALA A 253 -12.27 -20.43 -18.52
C ALA A 253 -12.88 -19.31 -19.38
N ALA A 254 -14.20 -19.14 -19.29
CA ALA A 254 -14.91 -18.08 -19.96
C ALA A 254 -14.88 -16.81 -19.09
N THR A 255 -15.03 -15.65 -19.73
CA THR A 255 -15.26 -14.38 -19.03
C THR A 255 -16.20 -13.56 -19.91
N ASP A 256 -17.36 -13.17 -19.36
CA ASP A 256 -18.36 -12.35 -20.03
C ASP A 256 -18.63 -11.07 -19.23
N GLY A 257 -17.69 -10.13 -19.31
CA GLY A 257 -17.86 -8.80 -18.72
C GLY A 257 -16.60 -8.28 -18.04
N GLU A 258 -16.78 -7.19 -17.33
CA GLU A 258 -15.73 -6.54 -16.55
C GLU A 258 -15.42 -7.36 -15.30
N LYS A 259 -14.12 -7.55 -15.02
CA LYS A 259 -13.64 -8.31 -13.87
C LYS A 259 -13.63 -7.41 -12.66
N VAL A 260 -14.07 -7.94 -11.52
CA VAL A 260 -14.05 -7.24 -10.24
C VAL A 260 -12.98 -7.84 -9.37
N PHE A 261 -11.92 -7.07 -9.14
CA PHE A 261 -10.81 -7.44 -8.26
C PHE A 261 -11.15 -7.05 -6.82
N LYS A 262 -11.12 -8.03 -5.90
CA LYS A 262 -11.47 -7.82 -4.48
C LYS A 262 -10.34 -8.26 -3.56
N VAL A 263 -9.91 -7.36 -2.67
CA VAL A 263 -9.00 -7.71 -1.57
C VAL A 263 -9.80 -8.45 -0.50
N ILE A 264 -9.25 -9.54 0.03
CA ILE A 264 -9.80 -10.25 1.19
C ILE A 264 -8.79 -10.29 2.34
N ALA A 265 -9.30 -10.47 3.57
CA ALA A 265 -8.46 -10.58 4.76
C ALA A 265 -7.57 -11.83 4.69
N ALA A 266 -6.37 -11.78 5.28
CA ALA A 266 -5.36 -12.84 5.17
C ALA A 266 -5.83 -14.19 5.76
N GLU A 267 -6.74 -14.13 6.74
CA GLU A 267 -7.36 -15.25 7.42
C GLU A 267 -8.61 -15.82 6.73
N MET A 268 -9.07 -15.20 5.64
CA MET A 268 -10.25 -15.67 4.93
C MET A 268 -9.98 -17.01 4.25
N ASN A 269 -10.92 -17.95 4.43
CA ASN A 269 -10.85 -19.26 3.81
C ASN A 269 -11.22 -19.16 2.32
N PRO A 270 -10.34 -19.53 1.37
CA PRO A 270 -10.66 -19.47 -0.06
C PRO A 270 -11.85 -20.38 -0.46
N CYS A 271 -12.21 -21.36 0.38
CA CYS A 271 -13.35 -22.24 0.17
C CYS A 271 -14.71 -21.63 0.50
N GLU A 272 -14.72 -20.47 1.16
CA GLU A 272 -15.92 -19.73 1.53
C GLU A 272 -16.18 -18.56 0.57
N LEU A 273 -15.35 -18.41 -0.47
CA LEU A 273 -15.47 -17.34 -1.46
C LEU A 273 -16.63 -17.60 -2.44
N GLU A 274 -17.40 -16.56 -2.73
CA GLU A 274 -18.52 -16.60 -3.66
C GLU A 274 -18.14 -15.96 -5.00
N PHE A 275 -17.87 -16.80 -5.99
CA PHE A 275 -17.57 -16.33 -7.34
C PHE A 275 -18.86 -16.03 -8.12
N ASP A 276 -19.26 -14.76 -8.16
CA ASP A 276 -20.40 -14.31 -8.97
C ASP A 276 -20.08 -14.41 -10.47
N GLN A 277 -20.68 -15.37 -11.17
CA GLN A 277 -20.62 -15.55 -12.64
C GLN A 277 -19.19 -15.46 -13.21
N ASP A 278 -18.18 -16.01 -12.53
CA ASP A 278 -16.77 -15.96 -12.93
C ASP A 278 -16.16 -14.55 -13.08
N LYS A 279 -16.82 -13.51 -12.54
CA LYS A 279 -16.37 -12.10 -12.64
C LYS A 279 -15.49 -11.67 -11.47
N GLN A 280 -15.55 -12.38 -10.35
CA GLN A 280 -14.82 -12.00 -9.14
C GLN A 280 -13.44 -12.67 -9.10
N VAL A 281 -12.41 -11.84 -8.94
CA VAL A 281 -11.03 -12.25 -8.70
C VAL A 281 -10.66 -11.76 -7.31
N TYR A 282 -10.46 -12.68 -6.38
CA TYR A 282 -10.05 -12.33 -5.02
C TYR A 282 -8.54 -12.39 -4.89
N TYR A 283 -7.98 -11.53 -4.05
CA TYR A 283 -6.56 -11.58 -3.77
C TYR A 283 -6.24 -11.18 -2.33
N GLN A 284 -5.24 -11.81 -1.74
CA GLN A 284 -4.78 -11.52 -0.37
C GLN A 284 -3.27 -11.66 -0.18
N TRP A 285 -2.70 -10.81 0.67
CA TRP A 285 -1.34 -10.97 1.16
C TRP A 285 -1.22 -12.25 1.97
N LEU A 286 -0.14 -13.01 1.73
CA LEU A 286 0.15 -14.21 2.49
C LEU A 286 1.32 -13.97 3.46
N PRO A 287 1.21 -14.35 4.73
CA PRO A 287 2.35 -14.37 5.65
C PRO A 287 3.33 -15.50 5.34
N GLY A 288 2.94 -16.44 4.49
CA GLY A 288 3.72 -17.60 4.07
C GLY A 288 2.90 -18.51 3.17
N LEU A 289 3.57 -19.42 2.47
CA LEU A 289 2.90 -20.41 1.61
C LEU A 289 2.20 -21.50 2.42
N PRO A 290 1.17 -22.15 1.85
CA PRO A 290 0.61 -23.36 2.42
C PRO A 290 1.68 -24.43 2.65
N LYS A 291 1.62 -25.08 3.81
CA LYS A 291 2.53 -26.20 4.13
C LYS A 291 2.17 -27.41 3.30
N VAL A 292 3.18 -28.22 2.97
CA VAL A 292 3.00 -29.48 2.23
C VAL A 292 3.08 -30.65 3.20
N VAL A 293 2.15 -31.59 3.08
CA VAL A 293 2.20 -32.84 3.84
C VAL A 293 3.29 -33.74 3.27
N ILE A 294 4.26 -34.10 4.10
CA ILE A 294 5.41 -34.93 3.74
C ILE A 294 5.26 -36.39 4.21
N ASN A 295 4.35 -36.66 5.15
CA ASN A 295 4.06 -38.00 5.65
C ASN A 295 2.55 -38.22 5.74
N LEU A 296 2.05 -39.17 4.96
CA LEU A 296 0.61 -39.49 4.88
C LEU A 296 0.10 -40.34 6.06
N GLU A 297 1.00 -41.01 6.79
CA GLU A 297 0.63 -41.80 7.98
C GLU A 297 0.51 -40.91 9.21
N THR A 298 1.40 -39.91 9.33
CA THR A 298 1.46 -39.02 10.49
C THR A 298 0.86 -37.64 10.25
N PHE A 299 0.47 -37.32 9.01
CA PHE A 299 0.08 -35.97 8.56
C PHE A 299 1.11 -34.88 8.89
N ALA A 300 2.39 -35.25 8.96
CA ALA A 300 3.45 -34.28 9.19
C ALA A 300 3.56 -33.36 7.97
N SER A 301 3.69 -32.06 8.22
CA SER A 301 3.81 -31.04 7.18
C SER A 301 5.04 -30.17 7.36
N GLU A 302 5.57 -29.69 6.25
CA GLU A 302 6.74 -28.81 6.19
C GLU A 302 6.43 -27.51 5.46
N SER A 303 7.14 -26.45 5.85
CA SER A 303 7.11 -25.19 5.14
C SER A 303 7.74 -25.35 3.76
N VAL A 304 7.16 -24.70 2.77
CA VAL A 304 7.70 -24.72 1.41
C VAL A 304 8.81 -23.69 1.28
N GLU A 305 10.01 -24.16 0.98
CA GLU A 305 11.15 -23.28 0.70
C GLU A 305 10.95 -22.53 -0.63
N VAL A 306 11.28 -21.24 -0.63
CA VAL A 306 11.28 -20.38 -1.82
C VAL A 306 12.65 -19.73 -2.01
N VAL A 307 12.98 -19.42 -3.26
CA VAL A 307 14.25 -18.78 -3.63
C VAL A 307 14.39 -17.38 -3.01
N TYR A 308 13.26 -16.70 -2.79
CA TYR A 308 13.18 -15.37 -2.20
C TYR A 308 12.40 -15.43 -0.88
N PRO A 309 13.03 -15.80 0.24
CA PRO A 309 12.35 -16.08 1.51
C PRO A 309 11.75 -14.84 2.19
N ASP A 310 12.31 -13.66 1.93
CA ASP A 310 11.86 -12.38 2.50
C ASP A 310 10.97 -11.59 1.53
N ALA A 311 10.66 -12.16 0.35
CA ALA A 311 9.85 -11.50 -0.64
C ALA A 311 8.37 -11.55 -0.28
N GLU A 312 7.65 -10.50 -0.69
CA GLU A 312 6.22 -10.44 -0.49
C GLU A 312 5.48 -11.53 -1.27
N LEU A 313 4.43 -12.06 -0.66
CA LEU A 313 3.60 -13.13 -1.19
C LEU A 313 2.16 -12.65 -1.39
N MET A 314 1.62 -12.96 -2.55
CA MET A 314 0.25 -12.64 -2.91
C MET A 314 -0.46 -13.88 -3.46
N ALA A 315 -1.61 -14.22 -2.90
CA ALA A 315 -2.51 -15.21 -3.48
C ALA A 315 -3.60 -14.54 -4.31
N VAL A 316 -3.96 -15.19 -5.41
CA VAL A 316 -5.11 -14.85 -6.26
C VAL A 316 -6.02 -16.07 -6.34
N TYR A 317 -7.31 -15.87 -6.09
CA TYR A 317 -8.33 -16.89 -6.15
C TYR A 317 -9.40 -16.53 -7.18
N LEU A 318 -9.73 -17.50 -8.02
CA LEU A 318 -10.75 -17.41 -9.05
C LEU A 318 -11.28 -18.81 -9.37
N PRO A 319 -12.49 -18.94 -9.93
CA PRO A 319 -13.06 -20.24 -10.23
C PRO A 319 -12.38 -20.85 -11.46
N ASN A 320 -12.19 -22.17 -11.45
CA ASN A 320 -11.88 -22.95 -12.64
C ASN A 320 -13.14 -23.17 -13.49
N THR A 321 -13.01 -23.86 -14.63
CA THR A 321 -14.15 -24.12 -15.53
C THR A 321 -15.26 -24.98 -14.92
N TYR A 322 -15.04 -25.55 -13.74
CA TYR A 322 -16.00 -26.34 -12.97
C TYR A 322 -16.51 -25.60 -11.72
N ALA A 323 -16.27 -24.29 -11.62
CA ALA A 323 -16.62 -23.43 -10.49
C ALA A 323 -15.91 -23.79 -9.16
N ASN A 324 -14.86 -24.60 -9.20
CA ASN A 324 -14.03 -24.84 -8.01
C ASN A 324 -12.98 -23.73 -7.88
N PRO A 325 -12.67 -23.27 -6.65
CA PRO A 325 -11.65 -22.26 -6.43
C PRO A 325 -10.28 -22.79 -6.87
N ARG A 326 -9.53 -21.94 -7.54
CA ARG A 326 -8.15 -22.17 -7.94
C ARG A 326 -7.27 -21.07 -7.37
N GLY A 327 -6.11 -21.46 -6.85
CA GLY A 327 -5.12 -20.53 -6.31
C GLY A 327 -3.95 -20.29 -7.28
N PHE A 328 -3.53 -19.04 -7.40
CA PHE A 328 -2.24 -18.66 -7.98
C PHE A 328 -1.45 -17.88 -6.95
N TYR A 329 -0.24 -18.33 -6.63
CA TYR A 329 0.63 -17.67 -5.65
C TYR A 329 1.79 -16.99 -6.35
N PHE A 330 1.92 -15.70 -6.10
CA PHE A 330 2.90 -14.82 -6.69
C PHE A 330 3.90 -14.34 -5.64
N ILE A 331 5.14 -14.20 -6.08
CA ILE A 331 6.26 -13.67 -5.27
C ILE A 331 6.76 -12.38 -5.93
N ASN A 332 6.98 -11.34 -5.13
CA ASN A 332 7.58 -10.10 -5.58
C ASN A 332 9.11 -10.24 -5.67
N THR A 333 9.60 -10.66 -6.84
CA THR A 333 11.03 -10.86 -7.10
C THR A 333 11.71 -9.54 -7.46
N PRO A 334 13.05 -9.46 -7.54
CA PRO A 334 13.73 -8.30 -8.12
C PRO A 334 13.30 -7.98 -9.57
N GLY A 335 12.73 -8.96 -10.29
CA GLY A 335 12.14 -8.81 -11.62
C GLY A 335 10.64 -8.51 -11.62
N GLY A 336 10.07 -8.13 -10.48
CA GLY A 336 8.64 -7.89 -10.26
C GLY A 336 7.87 -9.14 -9.83
N TRP A 337 6.53 -9.05 -9.87
CA TRP A 337 5.64 -10.16 -9.54
C TRP A 337 5.83 -11.35 -10.48
N LYS A 338 6.02 -12.53 -9.90
CA LYS A 338 6.23 -13.79 -10.64
C LYS A 338 5.38 -14.90 -10.04
N LEU A 339 4.76 -15.70 -10.90
CA LEU A 339 4.04 -16.89 -10.54
C LEU A 339 5.03 -17.90 -9.97
N ALA A 340 4.84 -18.25 -8.70
CA ALA A 340 5.64 -19.23 -8.00
C ALA A 340 4.89 -20.55 -7.87
N PHE A 341 3.58 -20.50 -7.63
CA PHE A 341 2.78 -21.69 -7.44
C PHE A 341 1.38 -21.60 -8.02
N VAL A 342 0.84 -22.77 -8.35
CA VAL A 342 -0.57 -22.97 -8.68
C VAL A 342 -1.15 -23.99 -7.71
N ASP A 343 -2.32 -23.71 -7.16
CA ASP A 343 -3.00 -24.59 -6.24
C ASP A 343 -4.35 -25.02 -6.81
N ASP A 344 -4.40 -26.29 -7.20
CA ASP A 344 -5.61 -26.95 -7.68
C ASP A 344 -6.25 -27.84 -6.60
N SER A 345 -5.63 -27.94 -5.43
CA SER A 345 -6.08 -28.78 -4.32
C SER A 345 -6.98 -28.04 -3.32
N LEU A 346 -7.23 -26.75 -3.57
CA LEU A 346 -8.09 -25.95 -2.73
C LEU A 346 -9.47 -26.58 -2.62
N CYS A 347 -9.94 -26.73 -1.38
CA CYS A 347 -11.31 -27.17 -1.06
C CYS A 347 -11.63 -28.61 -1.50
N GLU A 348 -10.62 -29.37 -1.90
CA GLU A 348 -10.73 -30.81 -2.03
C GLU A 348 -10.68 -31.46 -0.64
N ALA A 349 -11.59 -32.38 -0.40
CA ALA A 349 -11.87 -32.99 0.91
C ALA A 349 -10.88 -34.10 1.31
#